data_AF-A0AAW9J6I8-F1
#
_entry.id   AF-A0AAW9J6I8-F1
#
_cell.length_a   1.000
_cell.length_b   1.000
_cell.length_c   1.000
_cell.angle_alpha   90.00
_cell.angle_beta   90.00
_cell.angle_gamma   90.00
#
_symmetry.space_group_name_H-M   'P 1'
#
loop_
_entity.id
_entity.type
_entity.pdbx_description
1 polymer ?
#
loop_
_entity_poly.entity_id
_entity_poly.type
_entity_poly.pdbx_seq_one_letter_code
_entity_poly.pdbx_strand_id
1 'polypeptide(L)'
;INTMYPWDGVEELRPPQVSEEYNPVGSYVKYFKVKEELKNKKIYISFQGVETAFYVWLNGEFIGYSEDTFTPSEFELTKHLKDGENKLAVEVYKRSSASWIEDQDFWRFSGIFRDVYLYATPNYHVEDLFVKAGLDDTYTNG
;
A
#
# COMPACT_ATOMS: atom_id res chain seq x y z
N ILE A 1 0.34 -31.39 -0.14
CA ILE A 1 0.55 -30.30 0.84
C ILE A 1 0.89 -29.06 0.03
N ASN A 2 0.18 -27.94 0.21
CA ASN A 2 0.40 -26.68 -0.53
C ASN A 2 1.30 -25.74 0.28
N THR A 3 2.59 -26.08 0.37
CA THR A 3 3.61 -25.34 1.15
C THR A 3 4.84 -25.01 0.30
N MET A 4 4.74 -25.22 -1.02
CA MET A 4 5.82 -24.91 -1.95
C MET A 4 5.63 -23.48 -2.43
N TYR A 5 6.72 -22.73 -2.44
CA TYR A 5 6.75 -21.44 -3.10
C TYR A 5 6.59 -21.61 -4.61
N PRO A 6 6.13 -20.57 -5.32
CA PRO A 6 5.94 -20.60 -6.77
C PRO A 6 7.21 -20.88 -7.60
N TRP A 7 8.39 -20.67 -7.01
CA TRP A 7 9.69 -20.88 -7.64
C TRP A 7 10.34 -22.21 -7.25
N ASP A 8 9.78 -22.96 -6.29
CA ASP A 8 10.33 -24.24 -5.87
C ASP A 8 10.31 -25.24 -7.04
N GLY A 9 11.48 -25.81 -7.33
CA GLY A 9 11.67 -26.74 -8.46
C GLY A 9 11.75 -26.06 -9.84
N VAL A 10 11.72 -24.73 -9.90
CA VAL A 10 11.88 -23.94 -11.12
C VAL A 10 13.21 -23.17 -11.09
N GLU A 11 13.51 -22.51 -9.97
CA GLU A 11 14.73 -21.70 -9.78
C GLU A 11 15.34 -21.95 -8.39
N GLU A 12 16.67 -21.87 -8.26
CA GLU A 12 17.34 -21.89 -6.95
C GLU A 12 17.36 -20.49 -6.34
N LEU A 13 16.27 -20.12 -5.66
CA LEU A 13 16.16 -18.85 -4.94
C LEU A 13 16.27 -19.07 -3.42
N ARG A 14 16.89 -18.11 -2.72
CA ARG A 14 16.91 -18.05 -1.25
C ARG A 14 16.43 -16.68 -0.77
N PRO A 15 15.75 -16.57 0.39
CA PRO A 15 15.38 -15.27 0.92
C PRO A 15 16.61 -14.33 1.00
N PRO A 16 16.51 -13.06 0.57
CA PRO A 16 15.31 -12.34 0.10
C PRO A 16 15.14 -12.30 -1.43
N GLN A 17 15.76 -13.19 -2.19
CA GLN A 17 15.80 -13.17 -3.65
C GLN A 17 14.41 -13.40 -4.27
N VAL A 18 14.19 -12.79 -5.43
CA VAL A 18 13.07 -13.08 -6.33
C VAL A 18 13.61 -13.36 -7.72
N SER A 19 12.84 -14.04 -8.56
CA SER A 19 13.25 -14.34 -9.94
C SER A 19 13.55 -13.05 -10.71
N GLU A 20 14.76 -12.97 -11.28
CA GLU A 20 15.14 -11.89 -12.20
C GLU A 20 14.62 -12.15 -13.62
N GLU A 21 14.26 -13.39 -13.95
CA GLU A 21 13.72 -13.77 -15.26
C GLU A 21 12.20 -13.63 -15.33
N TYR A 22 11.48 -13.97 -14.26
CA TYR A 22 10.03 -13.97 -14.19
C TYR A 22 9.50 -13.27 -12.94
N ASN A 23 9.39 -11.95 -13.02
CA ASN A 23 8.67 -11.14 -12.05
C ASN A 23 7.70 -10.18 -12.76
N PRO A 24 6.45 -10.59 -13.05
CA PRO A 24 5.49 -9.76 -13.75
C PRO A 24 5.26 -8.41 -13.06
N VAL A 25 5.13 -7.35 -13.86
CA VAL A 25 4.93 -5.97 -13.40
C VAL A 25 3.64 -5.39 -13.98
N GLY A 26 2.82 -4.80 -13.12
CA GLY A 26 1.62 -4.04 -13.50
C GLY A 26 1.83 -2.54 -13.31
N SER A 27 1.79 -1.78 -14.41
CA SER A 27 1.89 -0.31 -14.37
C SER A 27 0.51 0.33 -14.48
N TYR A 28 0.08 1.03 -13.44
CA TYR A 28 -1.20 1.73 -13.34
C TYR A 28 -0.98 3.24 -13.45
N VAL A 29 -1.83 3.92 -14.23
CA VAL A 29 -1.79 5.38 -14.37
C VAL A 29 -3.18 5.97 -14.21
N LYS A 30 -3.30 7.02 -13.40
CA LYS A 30 -4.54 7.76 -13.22
C LYS A 30 -4.29 9.27 -13.18
N TYR A 31 -5.08 10.00 -13.96
CA TYR A 31 -5.11 11.45 -13.92
C TYR A 31 -6.25 11.89 -13.00
N PHE A 32 -6.00 12.85 -12.12
CA PHE A 32 -6.99 13.34 -11.17
C PHE A 32 -6.82 14.83 -10.87
N LYS A 33 -7.90 15.48 -10.45
CA LYS A 33 -7.87 16.84 -9.91
C LYS A 33 -8.14 16.78 -8.42
N VAL A 34 -7.38 17.54 -7.63
CA VAL A 34 -7.64 17.68 -6.20
C VAL A 34 -8.92 18.48 -6.01
N LYS A 35 -9.87 17.94 -5.25
CA LYS A 35 -11.12 18.65 -4.95
C LYS A 35 -10.84 19.84 -4.03
N GLU A 36 -11.63 20.91 -4.18
CA GLU A 36 -11.43 22.15 -3.42
C GLU A 36 -11.43 21.93 -1.90
N GLU A 37 -12.22 20.98 -1.40
CA GLU A 37 -12.34 20.69 0.04
C GLU A 37 -11.05 20.12 0.65
N LEU A 38 -10.16 19.55 -0.18
CA LEU A 38 -8.89 18.98 0.26
C LEU A 38 -7.73 19.99 0.18
N LYS A 39 -7.90 21.11 -0.51
CA LYS A 39 -6.82 22.09 -0.68
C LYS A 39 -6.44 22.76 0.64
N ASN A 40 -5.23 23.32 0.68
CA ASN A 40 -4.65 24.03 1.84
C ASN A 40 -4.54 23.18 3.12
N LYS A 41 -4.43 21.86 2.96
CA LYS A 41 -4.26 20.87 4.03
C LYS A 41 -3.10 19.95 3.64
N LYS A 42 -2.63 19.13 4.58
CA LYS A 42 -1.75 18.03 4.22
C LYS A 42 -2.59 16.96 3.52
N ILE A 43 -2.20 16.56 2.31
CA ILE A 43 -2.94 15.60 1.51
C ILE A 43 -2.15 14.30 1.47
N TYR A 44 -2.84 13.20 1.72
CA TYR A 44 -2.28 11.85 1.72
C TYR A 44 -3.02 10.99 0.70
N ILE A 45 -2.30 10.03 0.12
CA ILE A 45 -2.90 8.91 -0.59
C ILE A 45 -2.78 7.66 0.26
N SER A 46 -3.86 6.89 0.33
CA SER A 46 -3.93 5.64 1.08
C SER A 46 -4.24 4.50 0.13
N PHE A 47 -3.35 3.51 0.09
CA PHE A 47 -3.54 2.24 -0.60
C PHE A 47 -3.91 1.18 0.42
N GLN A 48 -5.13 0.65 0.37
CA GLN A 48 -5.64 -0.26 1.39
C GLN A 48 -5.16 -1.72 1.24
N GLY A 49 -4.51 -2.04 0.13
CA GLY A 49 -3.90 -3.34 -0.15
C GLY A 49 -3.41 -3.46 -1.60
N VAL A 50 -2.14 -3.82 -1.75
CA VAL A 50 -1.46 -3.99 -3.04
C VAL A 50 -0.55 -5.21 -2.95
N GLU A 51 -0.75 -6.20 -3.83
CA GLU A 51 0.03 -7.44 -3.84
C GLU A 51 1.11 -7.43 -4.94
N THR A 52 2.41 -7.60 -4.67
CA THR A 52 3.07 -7.77 -3.35
C THR A 52 3.96 -6.60 -2.95
N ALA A 53 4.42 -5.80 -3.92
CA ALA A 53 5.17 -4.58 -3.65
C ALA A 53 4.93 -3.55 -4.74
N PHE A 54 5.05 -2.27 -4.40
CA PHE A 54 4.78 -1.24 -5.36
C PHE A 54 5.55 0.05 -5.10
N TYR A 55 5.82 0.75 -6.20
CA TYR A 55 6.40 2.07 -6.22
C TYR A 55 5.35 3.09 -6.65
N VAL A 56 5.40 4.29 -6.07
CA VAL A 56 4.45 5.38 -6.33
C VAL A 56 5.19 6.60 -6.87
N TRP A 57 4.66 7.16 -7.95
CA TRP A 57 5.08 8.45 -8.49
C TRP A 57 3.90 9.39 -8.65
N LEU A 58 4.14 10.66 -8.40
CA LEU A 58 3.19 11.73 -8.65
C LEU A 58 3.86 12.79 -9.53
N ASN A 59 3.22 13.13 -10.66
CA ASN A 59 3.73 14.11 -11.62
C ASN A 59 5.15 13.84 -12.14
N GLY A 60 5.60 12.58 -12.10
CA GLY A 60 6.94 12.16 -12.52
C GLY A 60 7.97 12.14 -11.38
N GLU A 61 7.60 12.58 -10.18
CA GLU A 61 8.45 12.55 -9.00
C GLU A 61 8.18 11.27 -8.19
N PHE A 62 9.24 10.64 -7.69
CA PHE A 62 9.15 9.47 -6.83
C PHE A 62 8.64 9.86 -5.45
N ILE A 63 7.61 9.16 -4.97
CA ILE A 63 6.95 9.42 -3.68
C ILE A 63 7.35 8.39 -2.63
N GLY A 64 7.38 7.12 -3.01
CA GLY A 64 7.70 6.06 -2.06
C GLY A 64 7.48 4.66 -2.60
N TYR A 65 7.77 3.69 -1.73
CA TYR A 65 7.71 2.26 -1.97
C TYR A 65 7.07 1.59 -0.76
N SER A 66 6.34 0.48 -0.98
CA SER A 66 5.86 -0.36 0.12
C SER A 66 5.83 -1.85 -0.23
N GLU A 67 5.93 -2.63 0.84
CA GLU A 67 5.73 -4.09 0.96
C GLU A 67 4.74 -4.32 2.12
N ASP A 68 4.22 -5.54 2.27
CA ASP A 68 3.02 -5.93 3.07
C ASP A 68 1.72 -5.75 2.29
N THR A 69 1.22 -6.88 1.80
CA THR A 69 0.04 -6.94 0.93
C THR A 69 -1.25 -6.54 1.65
N PHE A 70 -1.35 -6.79 2.96
CA PHE A 70 -2.64 -6.84 3.65
C PHE A 70 -2.90 -5.70 4.63
N THR A 71 -1.93 -4.80 4.85
CA THR A 71 -2.11 -3.57 5.63
C THR A 71 -2.01 -2.31 4.76
N PRO A 72 -2.63 -1.19 5.17
CA PRO A 72 -2.58 0.03 4.39
C PRO A 72 -1.17 0.63 4.29
N SER A 73 -0.86 1.21 3.12
CA SER A 73 0.34 2.02 2.90
C SER A 73 -0.06 3.45 2.54
N GLU A 74 0.48 4.44 3.24
CA GLU A 74 0.09 5.84 3.10
C GLU A 74 1.29 6.73 2.78
N PHE A 75 1.08 7.69 1.88
CA PHE A 75 2.12 8.63 1.44
C PHE A 75 1.60 10.06 1.44
N GLU A 76 2.38 10.99 1.99
CA GLU A 76 2.06 12.42 1.91
C GLU A 76 2.38 12.96 0.51
N LEU A 77 1.40 13.61 -0.14
CA LEU A 77 1.50 14.14 -1.49
C LEU A 77 1.63 15.67 -1.56
N THR A 78 1.45 16.36 -0.43
CA THR A 78 1.25 17.82 -0.36
C THR A 78 2.23 18.62 -1.23
N LYS A 79 3.52 18.28 -1.18
CA LYS A 79 4.59 19.03 -1.88
C LYS A 79 4.74 18.71 -3.36
N HIS A 80 4.11 17.63 -3.83
CA HIS A 80 4.27 17.09 -5.19
C HIS A 80 3.03 17.35 -6.06
N LEU A 81 1.97 17.87 -5.46
CA LEU A 81 0.75 18.26 -6.15
C LEU A 81 0.93 19.57 -6.91
N LYS A 82 0.31 19.65 -8.09
CA LYS A 82 0.20 20.87 -8.88
C LYS A 82 -1.25 21.28 -9.06
N ASP A 83 -1.46 22.55 -9.40
CA ASP A 83 -2.77 23.06 -9.74
C ASP A 83 -3.34 22.34 -10.98
N GLY A 84 -4.65 22.10 -10.95
CA GLY A 84 -5.34 21.38 -12.03
C GLY A 84 -5.13 19.87 -11.97
N GLU A 85 -4.70 19.29 -13.09
CA GLU A 85 -4.63 17.84 -13.27
C GLU A 85 -3.28 17.27 -12.83
N ASN A 86 -3.31 16.26 -11.97
CA ASN A 86 -2.18 15.53 -11.43
C ASN A 86 -2.14 14.12 -12.02
N LYS A 87 -0.93 13.61 -12.31
CA LYS A 87 -0.71 12.25 -12.83
C LYS A 87 -0.15 11.36 -11.73
N LEU A 88 -0.94 10.39 -11.27
CA LEU A 88 -0.49 9.31 -10.41
C LEU A 88 -0.02 8.14 -11.29
N ALA A 89 1.16 7.60 -11.00
CA ALA A 89 1.64 6.35 -11.57
C ALA A 89 2.04 5.39 -10.44
N VAL A 90 1.68 4.12 -10.59
CA VAL A 90 1.99 3.06 -9.63
C VAL A 90 2.51 1.86 -10.38
N GLU A 91 3.67 1.35 -9.98
CA GLU A 91 4.27 0.16 -10.56
C GLU A 91 4.24 -0.96 -9.52
N VAL A 92 3.50 -2.03 -9.80
CA VAL A 92 3.26 -3.14 -8.87
C VAL A 92 4.02 -4.37 -9.36
N TYR A 93 4.88 -4.91 -8.51
CA TYR A 93 5.61 -6.13 -8.75
C TYR A 93 4.84 -7.32 -8.16
N LYS A 94 4.74 -8.39 -8.94
CA LYS A 94 4.09 -9.63 -8.48
C LYS A 94 4.86 -10.29 -7.35
N ARG A 95 6.19 -10.19 -7.35
CA ARG A 95 7.07 -10.74 -6.32
C ARG A 95 8.01 -9.67 -5.78
N SER A 96 8.16 -9.68 -4.47
CA SER A 96 9.16 -8.93 -3.70
C SER A 96 9.75 -9.80 -2.60
N SER A 97 10.62 -9.22 -1.77
CA SER A 97 11.16 -9.91 -0.60
C SER A 97 10.07 -10.35 0.38
N ALA A 98 8.97 -9.59 0.51
CA ALA A 98 7.80 -9.94 1.31
C ALA A 98 7.10 -11.24 0.85
N SER A 99 7.29 -11.66 -0.41
CA SER A 99 6.72 -12.93 -0.89
C SER A 99 7.16 -14.13 -0.03
N TRP A 100 8.34 -14.06 0.61
CA TRP A 100 8.87 -15.10 1.51
C TRP A 100 8.18 -15.17 2.88
N ILE A 101 7.32 -14.20 3.21
CA ILE A 101 6.52 -14.19 4.44
C ILE A 101 5.01 -14.18 4.14
N GLU A 102 4.62 -14.31 2.86
CA GLU A 102 3.24 -14.33 2.36
C GLU A 102 2.93 -15.66 1.64
N ASP A 103 3.32 -16.79 2.25
CA ASP A 103 3.14 -18.14 1.71
C ASP A 103 1.91 -18.87 2.25
N GLN A 104 0.78 -18.18 2.33
CA GLN A 104 -0.47 -18.78 2.78
C GLN A 104 -1.01 -19.80 1.75
N ASP A 105 -1.81 -20.76 2.23
CA ASP A 105 -2.50 -21.76 1.38
C ASP A 105 -3.70 -21.11 0.66
N PHE A 106 -3.41 -20.35 -0.39
CA PHE A 106 -4.40 -19.66 -1.23
C PHE A 106 -3.87 -19.37 -2.65
N TRP A 107 -4.73 -18.78 -3.48
CA TRP A 107 -4.35 -18.32 -4.82
C TRP A 107 -3.39 -17.14 -4.73
N ARG A 108 -2.28 -17.22 -5.46
CA ARG A 108 -1.25 -16.18 -5.50
C ARG A 108 -1.54 -15.21 -6.67
N PHE A 109 -2.19 -14.10 -6.36
CA PHE A 109 -2.57 -13.07 -7.32
C PHE A 109 -1.53 -11.94 -7.34
N SER A 110 -1.91 -10.75 -7.84
CA SER A 110 -1.09 -9.54 -7.88
C SER A 110 -1.94 -8.34 -8.27
N GLY A 111 -1.53 -7.14 -7.84
CA GLY A 111 -2.12 -5.87 -8.26
C GLY A 111 -2.73 -5.08 -7.11
N ILE A 112 -3.35 -3.96 -7.47
CA ILE A 112 -4.10 -3.10 -6.52
C ILE A 112 -5.49 -3.72 -6.33
N PHE A 113 -5.69 -4.44 -5.21
CA PHE A 113 -6.89 -5.26 -5.00
C PHE A 113 -7.86 -4.70 -3.95
N ARG A 114 -7.47 -3.65 -3.23
CA ARG A 114 -8.34 -2.87 -2.33
C ARG A 114 -8.37 -1.39 -2.73
N ASP A 115 -9.20 -0.62 -2.04
CA ASP A 115 -9.45 0.79 -2.36
C ASP A 115 -8.18 1.65 -2.32
N VAL A 116 -8.19 2.68 -3.18
CA VAL A 116 -7.21 3.76 -3.20
C VAL A 116 -7.95 5.08 -3.13
N TYR A 117 -7.63 5.90 -2.14
CA TYR A 117 -8.29 7.19 -1.96
C TYR A 117 -7.33 8.27 -1.44
N LEU A 118 -7.76 9.51 -1.63
CA LEU A 118 -7.10 10.69 -1.07
C LEU A 118 -7.88 11.14 0.16
N TYR A 119 -7.14 11.53 1.19
CA TYR A 119 -7.69 12.24 2.35
C TYR A 119 -6.78 13.42 2.71
N ALA A 120 -7.29 14.34 3.51
CA ALA A 120 -6.54 15.50 3.94
C ALA A 120 -6.70 15.77 5.43
N THR A 121 -5.61 16.13 6.09
CA THR A 121 -5.60 16.49 7.52
C THR A 121 -5.22 17.96 7.70
N PRO A 122 -5.83 18.67 8.67
CA PRO A 122 -5.38 20.00 9.03
C PRO A 122 -3.98 19.95 9.67
N ASN A 123 -3.29 21.08 9.75
CA ASN A 123 -1.93 21.13 10.33
C ASN A 123 -1.87 20.61 11.78
N TYR A 124 -2.94 20.80 12.55
CA TYR A 124 -3.10 20.27 13.89
C TYR A 124 -4.27 19.30 13.89
N HIS A 125 -3.99 18.02 14.13
CA HIS A 125 -4.96 16.94 14.14
C HIS A 125 -4.56 15.85 15.14
N VAL A 126 -5.51 14.96 15.45
CA VAL A 126 -5.22 13.71 16.16
C VAL A 126 -4.67 12.73 15.13
N GLU A 127 -3.45 12.26 15.35
CA GLU A 127 -2.78 11.29 14.48
C GLU A 127 -3.11 9.85 14.90
N ASP A 128 -3.10 9.57 16.21
CA ASP A 128 -3.41 8.27 16.78
C ASP A 128 -4.19 8.44 18.10
N LEU A 129 -5.06 7.48 18.39
CA LEU A 129 -5.87 7.42 19.60
C LEU A 129 -5.99 5.98 20.06
N PHE A 130 -5.44 5.70 21.25
CA PHE A 130 -5.58 4.40 21.89
C PHE A 130 -6.58 4.44 23.05
N VAL A 131 -7.66 3.66 22.95
CA VAL A 131 -8.73 3.60 23.95
C VAL A 131 -8.74 2.24 24.64
N LYS A 132 -8.78 2.24 25.97
CA LYS A 132 -9.02 1.04 26.79
C LYS A 132 -10.32 1.23 27.58
N ALA A 133 -11.35 0.47 27.23
CA ALA A 133 -12.59 0.42 27.99
C ALA A 133 -12.55 -0.75 28.96
N GLY A 134 -12.50 -0.46 30.26
CA GLY A 134 -12.61 -1.46 31.32
C GLY A 134 -14.06 -1.73 31.69
N LEU A 135 -14.27 -2.72 32.55
CA LEU A 135 -15.53 -2.93 33.24
C LEU A 135 -15.24 -3.13 34.73
N ASP A 136 -16.19 -2.77 35.57
CA ASP A 136 -16.18 -3.21 36.96
C ASP A 136 -16.40 -4.74 37.08
N ASP A 137 -16.13 -5.32 38.25
CA ASP A 137 -16.25 -6.77 38.48
C ASP A 137 -17.70 -7.28 38.35
N THR A 138 -18.66 -6.37 38.46
CA THR A 138 -20.09 -6.67 38.25
C THR A 138 -20.51 -6.58 36.80
N TYR A 139 -19.59 -6.20 35.90
CA TYR A 139 -19.83 -5.96 34.48
C TYR A 139 -21.01 -5.02 34.23
N THR A 140 -21.27 -4.08 35.15
CA THR A 140 -22.43 -3.17 35.09
C THR A 140 -22.02 -1.76 34.68
N ASN A 141 -20.83 -1.31 35.06
CA ASN A 141 -20.25 -0.01 34.66
C ASN A 141 -18.87 -0.21 34.02
N GLY A 142 -18.41 0.80 33.27
CA GLY A 142 -17.11 0.87 32.61
C GLY A 142 -16.61 2.30 32.43
#